data_AF-B7LBL0-F1
#
_entry.id   AF-B7LBL0-F1
#
_cell.length_a   1.000
_cell.length_b   1.000
_cell.length_c   1.000
_cell.angle_alpha   90.00
_cell.angle_beta   90.00
_cell.angle_gamma   90.00
#
_symmetry.space_group_name_H-M   'P 1'
#
loop_
_entity.id
_entity.type
_entity.pdbx_description
1 polymer ?
#
loop_
_entity_poly.entity_id
_entity_poly.type
_entity_poly.pdbx_seq_one_letter_code
_entity_poly.pdbx_strand_id
1 'polypeptide(L)'
;MSKFPSHEMDRFNIRLPAGMRDAIAERAKRNGRSMNSEIVQILEDALNAENTLGEIADKINSVSVPLNVDALVQLQAQVIAMQKEIQEKFREQNEKLRELLNKKTT
;
A
#
# COMPACT_ATOMS: atom_id res chain seq x y z
N MET A 1 24.02 4.95 46.15
CA MET A 1 23.05 5.73 45.36
C MET A 1 22.72 4.91 44.12
N SER A 2 21.45 4.58 43.88
CA SER A 2 21.05 3.87 42.67
C SER A 2 21.31 4.76 41.45
N LYS A 3 22.00 4.22 40.44
CA LYS A 3 22.23 4.92 39.17
C LYS A 3 20.88 5.04 38.44
N PHE A 4 20.56 6.25 37.98
CA PHE A 4 19.41 6.46 37.10
C PHE A 4 19.68 5.82 35.73
N PRO A 5 18.68 5.21 35.07
CA PRO A 5 18.87 4.50 33.79
C PRO A 5 19.44 5.39 32.67
N SER A 6 19.21 6.71 32.74
CA SER A 6 19.81 7.69 31.82
C SER A 6 21.33 7.79 31.91
N HIS A 7 21.96 7.30 32.99
CA HIS A 7 23.42 7.29 33.13
C HIS A 7 24.11 6.11 32.45
N GLU A 8 23.35 5.11 32.00
CA GLU A 8 23.85 3.93 31.29
C GLU A 8 23.67 4.05 29.77
N MET A 9 22.97 5.09 29.30
CA MET A 9 22.74 5.32 27.87
C MET A 9 23.95 5.99 27.20
N ASP A 10 24.23 5.56 25.98
CA ASP A 10 25.24 6.17 25.12
C ASP A 10 24.86 7.61 24.76
N ARG A 11 25.86 8.51 24.83
CA ARG A 11 25.69 9.93 24.57
C ARG A 11 26.50 10.33 23.35
N PHE A 12 25.83 10.92 22.38
CA PHE A 12 26.43 11.34 21.11
C PHE A 12 26.31 12.86 20.94
N ASN A 13 27.44 13.53 20.71
CA ASN A 13 27.48 14.97 20.47
C ASN A 13 27.30 15.26 18.97
N ILE A 14 26.13 15.80 18.61
CA ILE A 14 25.78 16.10 17.21
C ILE A 14 26.13 17.55 16.89
N ARG A 15 26.83 17.78 15.77
CA ARG A 15 27.00 19.12 15.17
C ARG A 15 25.88 19.36 14.18
N LEU A 16 25.01 20.31 14.49
CA LEU A 16 23.88 20.66 13.65
C LEU A 16 24.20 21.92 12.83
N PRO A 17 23.80 21.99 11.55
CA PRO A 17 23.83 23.23 10.77
C PRO A 17 22.85 24.26 11.37
N ALA A 18 23.06 25.53 11.00
CA ALA A 18 22.25 26.65 11.49
C ALA A 18 20.75 26.41 11.25
N GLY A 19 19.92 26.68 12.27
CA GLY A 19 18.46 26.53 12.22
C GLY A 19 17.92 25.10 12.40
N MET A 20 18.76 24.06 12.25
CA MET A 20 18.27 22.67 12.35
C MET A 20 17.85 22.30 13.78
N ARG A 21 18.53 22.85 14.80
CA ARG A 21 18.15 22.65 16.21
C ARG A 21 16.75 23.16 16.50
N ASP A 22 16.42 24.34 15.98
CA ASP A 22 15.11 24.98 16.20
C ASP A 22 14.01 24.24 15.45
N ALA A 23 14.29 23.78 14.23
CA ALA A 23 13.37 22.94 13.47
C ALA A 23 13.01 21.65 14.21
N ILE A 24 14.00 20.98 14.82
CA ILE A 24 13.76 19.77 15.64
C ILE A 24 12.99 20.14 16.92
N ALA A 25 13.32 21.26 17.56
CA ALA A 25 12.62 21.72 18.76
C ALA A 25 11.12 21.94 18.51
N GLU A 26 10.78 22.62 17.42
CA GLU A 26 9.39 22.91 17.06
C GLU A 26 8.62 21.64 16.67
N ARG A 27 9.27 20.71 15.96
CA ARG A 27 8.70 19.40 15.67
C ARG A 27 8.44 18.59 16.95
N ALA A 28 9.40 18.55 17.87
CA ALA A 28 9.26 17.86 19.14
C ALA A 28 8.11 18.43 19.99
N LYS A 29 7.98 19.75 20.07
CA LYS A 29 6.85 20.43 20.72
C LYS A 29 5.52 20.05 20.10
N ARG A 30 5.41 20.07 18.77
CA ARG A 30 4.20 19.69 18.03
C ARG A 30 3.78 18.25 18.34
N ASN A 31 4.76 17.37 18.53
CA ASN A 31 4.54 15.96 18.83
C ASN A 31 4.40 15.66 20.33
N GLY A 32 4.48 16.66 21.21
CA GLY A 32 4.42 16.48 22.66
C GLY A 32 5.58 15.68 23.24
N ARG A 33 6.76 15.69 22.59
CA ARG A 33 7.94 14.91 22.95
C ARG A 33 9.10 15.79 23.39
N SER A 34 10.02 15.22 24.16
CA SER A 34 11.32 15.86 24.39
C SER A 34 12.11 15.89 23.08
N MET A 35 12.97 16.89 22.91
CA MET A 35 13.85 16.97 21.74
C MET A 35 14.69 15.70 21.57
N ASN A 36 15.16 15.10 22.67
CA ASN A 36 15.93 13.87 22.62
C ASN A 36 15.07 12.69 22.12
N SER A 37 13.85 12.55 22.64
CA SER A 37 12.91 11.50 22.22
C SER A 37 12.52 11.64 20.74
N GLU A 38 12.37 12.87 20.24
CA GLU A 38 12.08 13.11 18.83
C GLU A 38 13.29 12.75 17.94
N ILE A 39 14.52 13.08 18.37
CA ILE A 39 15.73 12.68 17.63
C ILE A 39 15.85 11.16 17.57
N VAL A 40 15.61 10.47 18.68
CA VAL A 40 15.63 8.99 18.72
C VAL A 40 14.59 8.41 17.76
N GLN A 41 13.35 8.91 17.79
CA GLN A 41 12.31 8.44 16.87
C GLN A 41 12.70 8.64 15.40
N ILE A 42 13.25 9.81 15.04
CA ILE A 42 13.66 10.09 13.66
C ILE A 42 14.74 9.08 13.20
N LEU A 43 15.67 8.73 14.09
CA LEU A 43 16.71 7.75 13.80
C LEU A 43 16.14 6.34 13.68
N GLU A 44 15.24 5.93 14.58
CA GLU A 44 14.55 4.65 14.51
C GLU A 44 13.74 4.51 13.21
N ASP A 45 12.99 5.55 12.84
CA ASP A 45 12.20 5.57 11.61
C ASP A 45 13.10 5.43 10.38
N ALA A 46 14.25 6.12 10.35
CA ALA A 46 15.20 6.04 9.25
C ALA A 46 15.86 4.65 9.13
N LEU A 47 16.26 4.05 10.26
CA LEU A 47 16.85 2.71 10.30
C LEU A 47 15.83 1.62 9.93
N ASN A 48 14.58 1.77 10.39
CA ASN A 48 13.51 0.83 10.07
C ASN A 48 13.05 0.95 8.61
N ALA A 49 13.02 2.16 8.04
CA ALA A 49 12.67 2.35 6.63
C ALA A 49 13.60 1.59 5.68
N GLU A 50 14.89 1.50 6.02
CA GLU A 50 15.87 0.71 5.28
C GLU A 50 15.58 -0.81 5.33
N ASN A 51 15.12 -1.31 6.48
CA ASN A 51 14.76 -2.72 6.66
C ASN A 51 13.39 -3.09 6.06
N THR A 52 12.44 -2.15 6.06
CA THR A 52 11.03 -2.43 5.73
C THR A 52 10.85 -2.83 4.27
N LEU A 53 11.62 -2.25 3.34
CA LEU A 53 11.56 -2.60 1.91
C LEU A 53 12.06 -4.03 1.64
N GLY A 54 13.14 -4.44 2.34
CA GLY A 54 13.65 -5.82 2.27
C GLY A 54 12.69 -6.82 2.89
N GLU A 55 12.17 -6.52 4.08
CA GLU A 55 11.24 -7.39 4.79
C GLU A 55 9.88 -7.55 4.09
N ILE A 56 9.37 -6.51 3.43
CA ILE A 56 8.14 -6.62 2.62
C ILE A 56 8.41 -7.50 1.40
N ALA A 57 9.54 -7.35 0.72
CA ALA A 57 9.90 -8.19 -0.43
C ALA A 57 10.04 -9.67 -0.02
N ASP A 58 10.68 -9.94 1.13
CA ASP A 58 10.86 -11.29 1.65
C ASP A 58 9.54 -11.92 2.15
N LYS A 59 8.64 -11.12 2.73
CA LYS A 59 7.28 -11.57 3.07
C LYS A 59 6.42 -11.85 1.84
N ILE A 60 6.52 -11.04 0.78
CA ILE A 60 5.81 -11.28 -0.48
C ILE A 60 6.31 -12.58 -1.13
N ASN A 61 7.62 -12.82 -1.13
CA ASN A 61 8.20 -14.04 -1.73
C ASN A 61 7.93 -15.31 -0.91
N SER A 62 7.80 -15.20 0.41
CA SER A 62 7.50 -16.34 1.29
C SER A 62 6.01 -16.71 1.34
N VAL A 63 5.12 -15.81 0.92
CA VAL A 63 3.70 -16.12 0.69
C VAL A 63 3.58 -16.81 -0.67
N SER A 64 4.04 -18.06 -0.73
CA SER A 64 3.65 -18.98 -1.80
C SER A 64 2.20 -19.37 -1.58
N VAL A 65 1.26 -18.55 -2.05
CA VAL A 65 -0.11 -19.02 -2.25
C VAL A 65 -0.02 -20.06 -3.37
N PRO A 66 -0.37 -21.33 -3.13
CA PRO A 66 -0.53 -22.26 -4.24
C PRO A 66 -1.73 -21.77 -5.05
N LEU A 67 -1.47 -20.93 -6.07
CA LEU A 67 -2.47 -20.64 -7.07
C LEU A 67 -2.79 -21.98 -7.74
N ASN A 68 -4.01 -22.47 -7.51
CA ASN A 68 -4.55 -23.55 -8.32
C ASN A 68 -4.84 -22.96 -9.71
N VAL A 69 -3.80 -22.94 -10.55
CA VAL A 69 -3.83 -22.38 -11.90
C VAL A 69 -4.94 -23.02 -12.71
N ASP A 70 -5.22 -24.31 -12.51
CA ASP A 70 -6.29 -25.03 -13.22
C ASP A 70 -7.68 -24.48 -12.87
N ALA A 71 -7.93 -24.17 -11.59
CA ALA A 71 -9.21 -23.57 -11.17
C ALA A 71 -9.40 -22.16 -11.78
N LEU A 72 -8.33 -21.38 -11.88
CA LEU A 72 -8.37 -20.05 -12.51
C LEU A 72 -8.62 -20.15 -14.02
N VAL A 73 -7.97 -21.10 -14.69
CA VAL A 73 -8.17 -21.35 -16.12
C VAL A 73 -9.61 -21.80 -16.40
N GLN A 74 -10.18 -22.66 -15.56
CA GLN A 74 -11.58 -23.07 -15.70
C GLN A 74 -12.56 -21.92 -15.48
N LEU A 75 -12.34 -21.10 -14.45
CA LEU A 75 -13.16 -19.92 -14.20
C LEU A 75 -13.09 -18.93 -15.36
N GLN A 76 -11.89 -18.70 -15.91
CA GLN A 76 -11.70 -17.82 -17.06
C GLN A 76 -12.45 -18.35 -18.30
N ALA A 77 -12.41 -19.67 -18.55
CA ALA A 77 -13.15 -20.28 -19.64
C ALA A 77 -14.68 -20.09 -19.49
N GLN A 78 -15.22 -20.23 -18.28
CA GLN A 78 -16.64 -19.96 -18.00
C GLN A 78 -17.01 -18.49 -18.24
N VAL A 79 -16.18 -17.56 -17.77
CA VAL A 79 -16.42 -16.11 -17.98
C VAL A 79 -16.43 -15.78 -19.48
N ILE A 80 -15.52 -16.34 -20.27
CA ILE A 80 -15.47 -16.13 -21.72
C ILE A 80 -16.74 -16.68 -22.39
N ALA A 81 -17.19 -17.88 -22.00
CA ALA A 81 -18.42 -18.46 -22.54
C ALA A 81 -19.64 -17.58 -22.23
N MET A 82 -19.77 -17.13 -20.98
CA MET A 82 -20.86 -16.25 -20.56
C MET A 82 -20.83 -14.91 -21.30
N GLN A 83 -19.65 -14.31 -21.51
CA GLN A 83 -19.52 -13.08 -22.28
C GLN A 83 -19.99 -13.25 -23.72
N LYS A 84 -19.67 -14.37 -24.37
CA LYS A 84 -20.15 -14.67 -25.73
C LYS A 84 -21.67 -14.74 -25.79
N GLU A 85 -22.30 -15.46 -24.86
CA GLU A 85 -23.77 -15.53 -24.82
C GLU A 85 -24.42 -14.16 -24.60
N ILE A 86 -23.85 -13.34 -23.73
CA ILE A 86 -24.36 -11.98 -23.47
C ILE A 86 -24.24 -11.12 -24.75
N GLN A 87 -23.12 -11.22 -25.46
CA GLN A 87 -22.91 -10.49 -26.72
C GLN A 87 -23.92 -10.92 -27.79
N GLU A 88 -24.19 -12.21 -27.90
CA GLU A 88 -25.13 -12.76 -28.87
C GLU A 88 -26.57 -12.33 -28.56
N LYS A 89 -27.00 -12.40 -27.30
CA LYS A 89 -28.30 -11.86 -26.86
C LYS A 89 -28.43 -10.37 -27.12
N PHE A 90 -27.39 -9.59 -26.87
CA PHE A 90 -27.39 -8.16 -27.17
C PHE A 90 -27.51 -7.89 -28.67
N ARG A 91 -26.85 -8.70 -29.51
CA ARG A 91 -26.95 -8.62 -30.96
C ARG A 91 -28.37 -8.91 -31.45
N GLU A 92 -28.99 -9.99 -30.96
CA GLU A 92 -30.38 -10.32 -31.30
C GLU A 92 -31.37 -9.23 -30.88
N GLN A 93 -31.20 -8.67 -29.67
CA GLN A 93 -32.05 -7.58 -29.21
C GLN A 93 -31.92 -6.33 -30.08
N ASN A 94 -30.70 -5.99 -30.51
CA ASN A 94 -30.48 -4.87 -31.42
C ASN A 94 -31.08 -5.10 -32.81
N GLU A 95 -31.03 -6.32 -33.35
CA GLU A 95 -31.68 -6.65 -34.62
C GLU A 95 -33.21 -6.55 -34.51
N LYS A 96 -33.81 -7.13 -33.47
CA LYS A 96 -35.25 -7.00 -33.19
C LYS A 96 -35.69 -5.54 -33.05
N LEU A 97 -34.88 -4.71 -32.39
CA LEU A 97 -35.17 -3.28 -32.23
C LEU A 97 -35.17 -2.55 -33.58
N ARG A 98 -34.23 -2.88 -34.47
CA ARG A 98 -34.17 -2.32 -35.83
C ARG A 98 -35.39 -2.72 -36.67
N GLU A 99 -35.83 -3.98 -36.58
CA GLU A 99 -37.04 -4.45 -37.28
C GLU A 99 -38.31 -3.72 -36.80
N LEU A 100 -38.44 -3.50 -35.48
CA LEU A 100 -39.57 -2.77 -34.90
C LEU A 100 -39.57 -1.28 -35.29
N LEU A 101 -38.40 -0.65 -35.41
CA LEU A 101 -38.30 0.73 -35.88
C LEU A 101 -38.73 0.86 -37.35
N ASN A 102 -38.29 -0.04 -38.22
CA ASN A 102 -38.66 -0.02 -39.64
C ASN A 102 -40.16 -0.28 -39.89
N LYS A 103 -40.84 -1.04 -39.01
CA LYS A 103 -42.29 -1.27 -39.08
C LYS A 103 -43.15 -0.08 -38.60
N LYS A 104 -42.60 0.88 -37.86
CA LYS A 104 -43.33 2.06 -37.36
C LYS A 104 -43.32 3.26 -38.33
N THR A 105 -42.51 3.21 -39.38
CA THR A 105 -42.35 4.27 -40.38
C THR A 105 -43.20 4.09 -41.64
N THR A 106 -44.18 3.18 -41.65
CA THR A 106 -45.20 3.01 -42.70
C THR A 106 -46.57 3.00 -42.07
#